data_AF-C0PUG1-F1
#
_entry.id   AF-C0PUG1-F1
#
_cell.length_a   1.000
_cell.length_b   1.000
_cell.length_c   1.000
_cell.angle_alpha   90.00
_cell.angle_beta   90.00
_cell.angle_gamma   90.00
#
_symmetry.space_group_name_H-M   'P 1'
#
loop_
_entity.id
_entity.type
_entity.pdbx_description
1 polymer ?
#
loop_
_entity_poly.entity_id
_entity_poly.type
_entity_poly.pdbx_seq_one_letter_code
_entity_poly.pdbx_strand_id
1 'polypeptide(L)'
;CGEWANCFTLCCRALDLEARYIWDSTDHVWTEVYSASQHRWLHCDSCENACDKPLLYEIGWGKKLDYVLAFSKDQVVDVTWRYSCKHPEVLSRRNKVQEPWLLYTINGLNAVRQQSLSSERKKELLERLLVELVEFISPKTPKQGELGGRNSGSLAWRDARGETGPGTTPSAAAAEFVFVPTEKEKSGRLFHLRYNSTKDHYCRVSNDSEDIQGWDKTVWRKESVFRKLESDWQMVYLARTEGSSSGKISWKLDCAPVRMKIKTVSVRACSQTFHSGTVRWGLQSGQNTTEFSGDGEMHLLPGLSGSSELVVEAELAGGEGESSWQHSQLFRRSLNEPEESSLEILVEMEDA
;
A
#
# COMPACT_ATOMS: atom_id res chain seq x y z
N CYS A 1 -3.62 3.75 -15.24
CA CYS A 1 -4.54 4.82 -14.81
C CYS A 1 -5.27 5.47 -15.99
N GLY A 2 -4.70 5.48 -17.19
CA GLY A 2 -5.33 6.04 -18.40
C GLY A 2 -6.75 5.56 -18.66
N GLU A 3 -6.96 4.25 -18.72
CA GLU A 3 -8.26 3.62 -19.00
C GLU A 3 -9.30 3.96 -17.92
N TRP A 4 -8.86 3.96 -16.66
CA TRP A 4 -9.69 4.26 -15.49
C TRP A 4 -10.18 5.71 -15.49
N ALA A 5 -9.28 6.68 -15.68
CA ALA A 5 -9.66 8.09 -15.72
C ALA A 5 -10.55 8.40 -16.95
N ASN A 6 -10.25 7.80 -18.11
CA ASN A 6 -11.04 7.96 -19.32
C ASN A 6 -12.47 7.45 -19.14
N CYS A 7 -12.62 6.19 -18.70
CA CYS A 7 -13.92 5.57 -18.47
C CYS A 7 -14.70 6.27 -17.36
N PHE A 8 -14.04 6.63 -16.25
CA PHE A 8 -14.71 7.34 -15.15
C PHE A 8 -15.20 8.73 -15.55
N THR A 9 -14.41 9.50 -16.31
CA THR A 9 -14.83 10.80 -16.83
C THR A 9 -16.06 10.67 -17.73
N LEU A 10 -16.11 9.63 -18.57
CA LEU A 10 -17.29 9.31 -19.37
C LEU A 10 -18.51 9.03 -18.49
N CYS A 11 -18.38 8.21 -17.44
CA CYS A 11 -19.46 7.91 -16.50
C CYS A 11 -19.98 9.18 -15.81
N CYS A 12 -19.09 10.08 -15.35
CA CYS A 12 -19.50 11.37 -14.78
C CYS A 12 -20.34 12.18 -15.77
N ARG A 13 -19.89 12.27 -17.03
CA ARG A 13 -20.61 13.00 -18.08
C ARG A 13 -21.95 12.35 -18.44
N ALA A 14 -22.04 11.01 -18.42
CA ALA A 14 -23.28 10.28 -18.67
C ALA A 14 -24.33 10.50 -17.57
N LEU A 15 -23.89 10.76 -16.34
CA LEU A 15 -24.73 11.17 -15.21
C LEU A 15 -25.03 12.68 -15.18
N ASP A 16 -24.73 13.38 -16.27
CA ASP A 16 -24.87 14.84 -16.43
C ASP A 16 -24.09 15.68 -15.41
N LEU A 17 -23.04 15.11 -14.81
CA LEU A 17 -22.11 15.87 -13.98
C LEU A 17 -21.16 16.66 -14.88
N GLU A 18 -20.88 17.91 -14.53
CA GLU A 18 -19.81 18.66 -15.16
C GLU A 18 -18.45 18.07 -14.77
N ALA A 19 -17.71 17.56 -15.75
CA ALA A 19 -16.45 16.86 -15.52
C ALA A 19 -15.32 17.39 -16.44
N ARG A 20 -14.10 17.37 -15.91
CA ARG A 20 -12.85 17.63 -16.63
C ARG A 20 -11.98 16.37 -16.59
N TYR A 21 -11.39 16.03 -17.72
CA TYR A 21 -10.27 15.11 -17.78
C TYR A 21 -9.00 15.88 -17.41
N ILE A 22 -8.23 15.38 -16.45
CA ILE A 22 -7.02 16.04 -15.96
C ILE A 22 -5.80 15.26 -16.45
N TRP A 23 -4.90 15.97 -17.10
CA TRP A 23 -3.62 15.45 -17.56
C TRP A 23 -2.48 16.08 -16.77
N ASP A 24 -1.73 15.24 -16.07
CA ASP A 24 -0.46 15.59 -15.43
C ASP A 24 0.69 15.07 -16.29
N SER A 25 1.59 15.98 -16.65
CA SER A 25 2.69 15.67 -17.56
C SER A 25 3.70 14.67 -16.99
N THR A 26 3.67 14.45 -15.67
CA THR A 26 4.44 13.42 -14.98
C THR A 26 3.75 12.05 -14.98
N ASP A 27 3.12 11.69 -16.10
CA ASP A 27 2.56 10.36 -16.38
C ASP A 27 1.50 9.92 -15.35
N HIS A 28 0.52 10.79 -15.11
CA HIS A 28 -0.71 10.42 -14.38
C HIS A 28 -1.90 11.21 -14.92
N VAL A 29 -3.10 10.66 -14.75
CA VAL A 29 -4.35 11.26 -15.24
C VAL A 29 -5.48 10.92 -14.28
N TRP A 30 -6.42 11.86 -14.12
CA TRP A 30 -7.59 11.72 -13.24
C TRP A 30 -8.74 12.63 -13.72
N THR A 31 -9.74 12.86 -12.87
CA THR A 31 -10.95 13.63 -13.20
C THR A 31 -11.18 14.76 -12.20
N GLU A 32 -11.71 15.91 -12.63
CA GLU A 32 -12.39 16.84 -11.72
C GLU A 32 -13.89 16.84 -11.98
N VAL A 33 -14.70 16.96 -10.93
CA VAL A 33 -16.16 17.08 -11.01
C VAL A 33 -16.61 18.37 -10.32
N TYR A 34 -17.45 19.17 -10.97
CA TYR A 34 -17.95 20.39 -10.36
C TYR A 34 -19.04 20.07 -9.34
N SER A 35 -18.88 20.59 -8.11
CA SER A 35 -19.88 20.49 -7.05
C SER A 35 -20.74 21.75 -7.04
N ALA A 36 -22.01 21.61 -7.44
CA ALA A 36 -22.96 22.72 -7.38
C ALA A 36 -23.21 23.20 -5.94
N SER A 37 -23.17 22.29 -4.95
CA SER A 37 -23.39 22.64 -3.53
C SER A 37 -22.20 23.34 -2.88
N GLN A 38 -20.97 23.03 -3.31
CA GLN A 38 -19.75 23.66 -2.79
C GLN A 38 -19.22 24.79 -3.68
N HIS A 39 -19.86 25.03 -4.82
CA HIS A 39 -19.48 26.06 -5.80
C HIS A 39 -18.00 25.98 -6.24
N ARG A 40 -17.46 24.77 -6.41
CA ARG A 40 -16.07 24.54 -6.83
C ARG A 40 -15.86 23.18 -7.49
N TRP A 41 -14.72 23.04 -8.17
CA TRP A 41 -14.26 21.76 -8.71
C TRP A 41 -13.68 20.88 -7.60
N LEU A 42 -14.07 19.60 -7.61
CA LEU A 42 -13.55 18.57 -6.73
C LEU A 42 -12.61 17.67 -7.53
N HIS A 43 -11.43 17.41 -6.98
CA HIS A 43 -10.53 16.38 -7.48
C HIS A 43 -11.17 14.99 -7.28
N CYS A 44 -11.10 14.12 -8.29
CA CYS A 44 -11.56 12.73 -8.23
C CYS A 44 -10.56 11.81 -8.94
N ASP A 45 -9.94 10.91 -8.19
CA ASP A 45 -9.05 9.88 -8.73
C ASP A 45 -9.67 8.50 -8.55
N SER A 46 -10.18 7.94 -9.64
CA SER A 46 -10.85 6.63 -9.66
C SER A 46 -9.88 5.48 -9.45
N CYS A 47 -8.59 5.63 -9.77
CA CYS A 47 -7.58 4.60 -9.49
C CYS A 47 -7.27 4.49 -7.99
N GLU A 48 -7.47 5.57 -7.25
CA GLU A 48 -7.07 5.69 -5.84
C GLU A 48 -8.28 5.74 -4.90
N ASN A 49 -9.50 5.68 -5.45
CA ASN A 49 -10.75 5.89 -4.74
C ASN A 49 -10.72 7.16 -3.86
N ALA A 50 -10.14 8.24 -4.40
CA ALA A 50 -9.90 9.47 -3.67
C ALA A 50 -10.75 10.61 -4.23
N CYS A 51 -11.45 11.32 -3.34
CA CYS A 51 -12.20 12.52 -3.68
C CYS A 51 -11.73 13.69 -2.82
N ASP A 52 -11.54 14.85 -3.44
CA ASP A 52 -11.17 16.12 -2.81
C ASP A 52 -9.86 16.11 -1.99
N LYS A 53 -8.86 15.35 -2.48
CA LYS A 53 -7.51 15.25 -1.91
C LYS A 53 -6.45 15.68 -2.92
N PRO A 54 -6.42 16.94 -3.39
CA PRO A 54 -5.55 17.34 -4.50
C PRO A 54 -4.05 17.32 -4.17
N LEU A 55 -3.67 17.37 -2.89
CA LEU A 55 -2.26 17.22 -2.49
C LEU A 55 -1.78 15.76 -2.43
N LEU A 56 -2.62 14.79 -2.81
CA LEU A 56 -2.27 13.37 -2.84
C LEU A 56 -0.98 13.11 -3.63
N TYR A 57 -0.82 13.78 -4.76
CA TYR A 57 0.30 13.53 -5.66
C TYR A 57 1.61 14.15 -5.16
N GLU A 58 1.62 15.45 -4.87
CA GLU A 58 2.85 16.15 -4.45
C GLU A 58 3.28 15.77 -3.04
N ILE A 59 2.33 15.67 -2.10
CA ILE A 59 2.64 15.38 -0.68
C ILE A 59 2.56 13.89 -0.40
N GLY A 60 1.48 13.22 -0.82
CA GLY A 60 1.30 11.79 -0.57
C GLY A 60 2.33 10.96 -1.31
N TRP A 61 2.47 11.15 -2.62
CA TRP A 61 3.38 10.36 -3.46
C TRP A 61 4.76 11.02 -3.65
N GLY A 62 4.98 12.22 -3.13
CA GLY A 62 6.24 12.92 -3.35
C GLY A 62 6.50 13.29 -4.83
N LYS A 63 5.46 13.33 -5.68
CA LYS A 63 5.63 13.65 -7.10
C LYS A 63 6.16 15.06 -7.28
N LYS A 64 7.14 15.21 -8.18
CA LYS A 64 7.69 16.50 -8.60
C LYS A 64 6.87 17.06 -9.75
N LEU A 65 5.67 17.57 -9.46
CA LEU A 65 4.73 18.09 -10.46
C LEU A 65 5.33 19.25 -11.26
N ASP A 66 4.86 19.40 -12.51
CA ASP A 66 5.21 20.49 -13.42
C ASP A 66 3.99 21.14 -14.11
N TYR A 67 3.27 20.42 -14.98
CA TYR A 67 2.10 20.88 -15.71
C TYR A 67 0.93 19.94 -15.46
N VAL A 68 -0.16 20.48 -14.92
CA VAL A 68 -1.43 19.77 -14.76
C VAL A 68 -2.52 20.58 -15.46
N LEU A 69 -3.04 20.03 -16.56
CA LEU A 69 -4.00 20.69 -17.43
C LEU A 69 -5.36 19.97 -17.40
N ALA A 70 -6.42 20.74 -17.26
CA ALA A 70 -7.79 20.26 -17.23
C ALA A 70 -8.50 20.51 -18.56
N PHE A 71 -9.23 19.51 -19.05
CA PHE A 71 -9.99 19.57 -20.31
C PHE A 71 -11.44 19.16 -20.05
N SER A 72 -12.40 20.08 -20.17
CA SER A 72 -13.85 19.78 -20.20
C SER A 72 -14.44 20.00 -21.57
N LYS A 73 -15.76 19.95 -21.73
CA LYS A 73 -16.49 20.41 -22.93
C LYS A 73 -16.52 21.94 -23.13
N ASP A 74 -16.23 22.72 -22.09
CA ASP A 74 -16.39 24.19 -22.11
C ASP A 74 -15.05 24.94 -21.98
N GLN A 75 -14.09 24.40 -21.21
CA GLN A 75 -12.83 25.06 -20.91
C GLN A 75 -11.62 24.12 -20.96
N VAL A 76 -10.47 24.71 -21.26
CA VAL A 76 -9.13 24.24 -20.92
C VAL A 76 -8.61 25.15 -19.81
N VAL A 77 -8.07 24.59 -18.72
CA VAL A 77 -7.58 25.36 -17.58
C VAL A 77 -6.26 24.77 -17.10
N ASP A 78 -5.26 25.61 -16.82
CA ASP A 78 -4.09 25.18 -16.05
C ASP A 78 -4.47 25.11 -14.57
N VAL A 79 -4.59 23.89 -14.07
CA VAL A 79 -5.02 23.59 -12.69
C VAL A 79 -3.85 23.19 -11.80
N THR A 80 -2.60 23.33 -12.26
CA THR A 80 -1.37 22.93 -11.56
C THR A 80 -1.37 23.39 -10.09
N TRP A 81 -1.76 24.63 -9.85
CA TRP A 81 -1.72 25.26 -8.52
C TRP A 81 -2.65 24.64 -7.50
N ARG A 82 -3.73 23.96 -7.93
CA ARG A 82 -4.61 23.20 -7.03
C ARG A 82 -3.91 21.99 -6.42
N TYR A 83 -3.03 21.37 -7.20
CA TYR A 83 -2.36 20.11 -6.88
C TYR A 83 -0.99 20.30 -6.22
N SER A 84 -0.57 21.55 -6.02
CA SER A 84 0.70 21.90 -5.39
C SER A 84 0.52 22.88 -4.24
N CYS A 85 1.28 22.67 -3.19
CA CYS A 85 1.52 23.63 -2.11
C CYS A 85 2.96 24.18 -2.15
N LYS A 86 3.80 23.67 -3.07
CA LYS A 86 5.21 24.06 -3.29
C LYS A 86 5.38 24.82 -4.62
N HIS A 87 4.57 25.85 -4.84
CA HIS A 87 4.53 26.59 -6.12
C HIS A 87 5.90 27.07 -6.64
N PRO A 88 6.83 27.59 -5.81
CA PRO A 88 8.16 27.97 -6.29
C PRO A 88 8.96 26.79 -6.88
N GLU A 89 8.81 25.59 -6.31
CA GLU A 89 9.49 24.40 -6.80
C GLU A 89 8.86 23.92 -8.13
N VAL A 90 7.54 23.97 -8.24
CA VAL A 90 6.84 23.68 -9.50
C VAL A 90 7.28 24.64 -10.61
N LEU A 91 7.31 25.95 -10.33
CA LEU A 91 7.80 26.97 -11.27
C LEU A 91 9.21 26.68 -11.77
N SER A 92 10.11 26.19 -10.90
CA SER A 92 11.48 25.83 -11.30
C SER A 92 11.54 24.68 -12.31
N ARG A 93 10.51 23.83 -12.37
CA ARG A 93 10.40 22.68 -13.29
C ARG A 93 9.63 23.01 -14.57
N ARG A 94 8.88 24.10 -14.60
CA ARG A 94 8.07 24.53 -15.76
C ARG A 94 8.91 25.20 -16.83
N ASN A 95 9.70 24.40 -17.54
CA ASN A 95 10.68 24.86 -18.53
C ASN A 95 10.42 24.38 -19.98
N LYS A 96 9.37 23.58 -20.20
CA LYS A 96 8.97 23.08 -21.53
C LYS A 96 8.42 24.16 -22.47
N VAL A 97 7.73 25.16 -21.93
CA VAL A 97 7.16 26.29 -22.68
C VAL A 97 7.25 27.58 -21.85
N GLN A 98 7.11 28.74 -22.49
CA GLN A 98 7.03 30.02 -21.79
C GLN A 98 5.63 30.21 -21.18
N GLU A 99 5.53 30.65 -19.92
CA GLU A 99 4.23 30.89 -19.25
C GLU A 99 3.29 31.82 -20.03
N PRO A 100 3.74 32.95 -20.61
CA PRO A 100 2.87 33.78 -21.44
C PRO A 100 2.32 33.01 -22.64
N TRP A 101 3.14 32.20 -23.31
CA TRP A 101 2.71 31.40 -24.46
C TRP A 101 1.63 30.38 -24.06
N LEU A 102 1.80 29.70 -22.92
CA LEU A 102 0.82 28.75 -22.41
C LEU A 102 -0.51 29.45 -22.10
N LEU A 103 -0.46 30.59 -21.40
CA LEU A 103 -1.64 31.40 -21.08
C LEU A 103 -2.39 31.86 -22.34
N TYR A 104 -1.68 32.42 -23.34
CA TYR A 104 -2.29 32.85 -24.59
C TYR A 104 -2.90 31.68 -25.38
N THR A 105 -2.23 30.53 -25.39
CA THR A 105 -2.73 29.33 -26.06
C THR A 105 -4.03 28.84 -25.41
N ILE A 106 -4.06 28.74 -24.07
CA ILE A 106 -5.27 28.35 -23.33
C ILE A 106 -6.41 29.34 -23.57
N ASN A 107 -6.14 30.65 -23.55
CA ASN A 107 -7.14 31.68 -23.80
C ASN A 107 -7.70 31.59 -25.23
N GLY A 108 -6.85 31.36 -26.24
CA GLY A 108 -7.27 31.15 -27.62
C GLY A 108 -8.16 29.91 -27.79
N LEU A 109 -7.77 28.78 -27.18
CA LEU A 109 -8.57 27.56 -27.17
C LEU A 109 -9.94 27.80 -26.50
N ASN A 110 -9.97 28.50 -25.38
CA ASN A 110 -11.21 28.83 -24.69
C ASN A 110 -12.11 29.77 -25.50
N ALA A 111 -11.55 30.78 -26.17
CA ALA A 111 -12.33 31.70 -27.01
C ALA A 111 -13.06 30.98 -28.14
N VAL A 112 -12.38 30.05 -28.83
CA VAL A 112 -12.99 29.24 -29.90
C VAL A 112 -14.08 28.34 -29.33
N ARG A 113 -13.81 27.63 -28.23
CA ARG A 113 -14.72 26.63 -27.66
C ARG A 113 -15.96 27.25 -27.02
N GLN A 114 -15.82 28.45 -26.49
CA GLN A 114 -16.93 29.17 -25.87
C GLN A 114 -17.72 30.02 -26.85
N GLN A 115 -17.33 30.12 -28.14
CA GLN A 115 -17.97 31.02 -29.11
C GLN A 115 -19.49 30.83 -29.16
N SER A 116 -19.96 29.58 -29.22
CA SER A 116 -21.37 29.21 -29.31
C SER A 116 -22.13 29.17 -27.98
N LEU A 117 -21.46 29.38 -26.84
CA LEU A 117 -22.12 29.39 -25.54
C LEU A 117 -22.94 30.67 -25.33
N SER A 118 -24.02 30.57 -24.55
CA SER A 118 -24.86 31.71 -24.19
C SER A 118 -24.09 32.70 -23.30
N SER A 119 -24.58 33.94 -23.24
CA SER A 119 -24.05 34.99 -22.35
C SER A 119 -24.04 34.56 -20.89
N GLU A 120 -25.08 33.86 -20.46
CA GLU A 120 -25.27 33.41 -19.07
C GLU A 120 -24.23 32.34 -18.72
N ARG A 121 -24.02 31.36 -19.61
CA ARG A 121 -23.01 30.32 -19.39
C ARG A 121 -21.60 30.90 -19.39
N LYS A 122 -21.30 31.85 -20.30
CA LYS A 122 -20.00 32.56 -20.31
C LYS A 122 -19.76 33.30 -19.00
N LYS A 123 -20.78 34.01 -18.49
CA LYS A 123 -20.72 34.71 -17.20
C LYS A 123 -20.47 33.75 -16.04
N GLU A 124 -21.21 32.65 -15.99
CA GLU A 124 -21.03 31.61 -14.98
C GLU A 124 -19.62 31.00 -15.01
N LEU A 125 -19.09 30.67 -16.19
CA LEU A 125 -17.74 30.13 -16.34
C LEU A 125 -16.66 31.13 -15.88
N LEU A 126 -16.87 32.43 -16.11
CA LEU A 126 -15.97 33.48 -15.63
C LEU A 126 -16.00 33.61 -14.10
N GLU A 127 -17.20 33.60 -13.50
CA GLU A 127 -17.37 33.63 -12.04
C GLU A 127 -16.69 32.42 -11.37
N ARG A 128 -16.87 31.22 -11.93
CA ARG A 128 -16.20 30.00 -11.46
C ARG A 128 -14.68 30.08 -11.61
N LEU A 129 -14.18 30.62 -12.73
CA LEU A 129 -12.74 30.81 -12.93
C LEU A 129 -12.13 31.75 -11.89
N LEU A 130 -12.84 32.82 -11.49
CA LEU A 130 -12.38 33.70 -10.42
C LEU A 130 -12.21 32.95 -9.09
N VAL A 131 -13.14 32.05 -8.74
CA VAL A 131 -13.02 31.19 -7.56
C VAL A 131 -11.78 30.30 -7.64
N GLU A 132 -11.53 29.68 -8.80
CA GLU A 132 -10.33 28.86 -9.02
C GLU A 132 -9.05 29.68 -8.91
N LEU A 133 -8.99 30.89 -9.49
CA LEU A 133 -7.81 31.75 -9.40
C LEU A 133 -7.49 32.15 -7.96
N VAL A 134 -8.52 32.42 -7.14
CA VAL A 134 -8.34 32.68 -5.71
C VAL A 134 -7.81 31.44 -4.98
N GLU A 135 -8.30 30.24 -5.32
CA GLU A 135 -7.74 28.98 -4.81
C GLU A 135 -6.27 28.83 -5.23
N PHE A 136 -5.93 29.13 -6.48
CA PHE A 136 -4.58 28.95 -7.03
C PHE A 136 -3.54 29.85 -6.39
N ILE A 137 -3.91 31.07 -5.99
CA ILE A 137 -2.99 31.97 -5.25
C ILE A 137 -2.97 31.70 -3.74
N SER A 138 -3.73 30.70 -3.26
CA SER A 138 -3.87 30.34 -1.85
C SER A 138 -3.34 28.92 -1.61
N PRO A 139 -2.01 28.70 -1.55
CA PRO A 139 -1.43 27.38 -1.33
C PRO A 139 -2.01 26.68 -0.10
N LYS A 140 -2.49 25.45 -0.28
CA LYS A 140 -3.07 24.65 0.80
C LYS A 140 -1.98 24.22 1.78
N THR A 141 -2.28 24.22 3.07
CA THR A 141 -1.40 23.63 4.10
C THR A 141 -1.61 22.12 4.14
N PRO A 142 -0.56 21.29 3.98
CA PRO A 142 -0.68 19.84 4.07
C PRO A 142 -1.14 19.41 5.47
N LYS A 143 -2.19 18.59 5.56
CA LYS A 143 -2.51 17.88 6.81
C LYS A 143 -1.71 16.58 6.86
N GLN A 144 -0.88 16.42 7.90
CA GLN A 144 -0.10 15.20 8.10
C GLN A 144 -1.04 14.00 8.36
N GLY A 145 -0.81 12.88 7.68
CA GLY A 145 -1.47 11.60 7.93
C GLY A 145 -2.68 11.25 7.04
N GLU A 146 -3.25 12.19 6.28
CA GLU A 146 -4.44 11.93 5.43
C GLU A 146 -4.11 11.52 3.99
N LEU A 147 -2.86 11.73 3.56
CA LEU A 147 -2.38 11.57 2.19
C LEU A 147 -1.35 10.42 2.18
N GLY A 148 -1.81 9.22 1.83
CA GLY A 148 -0.96 8.02 1.73
C GLY A 148 -0.14 7.96 0.45
N GLY A 149 0.62 6.89 0.29
CA GLY A 149 1.30 6.54 -0.96
C GLY A 149 0.35 6.08 -2.05
N ARG A 150 0.86 5.93 -3.26
CA ARG A 150 0.12 5.45 -4.42
C ARG A 150 -0.29 4.00 -4.24
N ASN A 151 -1.55 3.68 -4.54
CA ASN A 151 -2.05 2.31 -4.47
C ASN A 151 -2.08 1.63 -5.84
N SER A 152 -2.27 2.40 -6.92
CA SER A 152 -2.32 1.87 -8.28
C SER A 152 -0.94 1.70 -8.94
N GLY A 153 -0.79 0.67 -9.77
CA GLY A 153 0.47 0.33 -10.43
C GLY A 153 1.32 -0.67 -9.64
N SER A 154 2.32 -1.24 -10.31
CA SER A 154 3.22 -2.24 -9.71
C SER A 154 4.02 -1.62 -8.54
N LEU A 155 4.38 -2.42 -7.53
CA LEU A 155 5.22 -1.94 -6.42
C LEU A 155 6.58 -1.45 -6.91
N ALA A 156 7.24 -2.20 -7.80
CA ALA A 156 8.53 -1.79 -8.38
C ALA A 156 8.43 -0.45 -9.13
N TRP A 157 7.34 -0.24 -9.87
CA TRP A 157 7.08 1.01 -10.58
C TRP A 157 6.87 2.20 -9.62
N ARG A 158 6.14 1.98 -8.51
CA ARG A 158 5.92 3.00 -7.48
C ARG A 158 7.20 3.33 -6.72
N ASP A 159 7.98 2.32 -6.33
CA ASP A 159 9.25 2.49 -5.62
C ASP A 159 10.30 3.21 -6.47
N ALA A 160 10.43 2.84 -7.76
CA ALA A 160 11.34 3.51 -8.69
C ALA A 160 11.05 5.02 -8.84
N ARG A 161 9.80 5.42 -8.58
CA ARG A 161 9.33 6.81 -8.67
C ARG A 161 9.22 7.50 -7.31
N GLY A 162 9.47 6.78 -6.21
CA GLY A 162 9.32 7.30 -4.85
C GLY A 162 7.86 7.56 -4.44
N GLU A 163 6.90 6.95 -5.13
CA GLU A 163 5.46 7.22 -5.00
C GLU A 163 4.79 6.41 -3.88
N THR A 164 5.55 5.61 -3.12
CA THR A 164 5.02 4.77 -2.03
C THR A 164 4.72 5.54 -0.73
N GLY A 165 5.06 6.84 -0.70
CA GLY A 165 4.77 7.78 0.37
C GLY A 165 5.82 7.81 1.50
N PRO A 166 5.68 8.71 2.49
CA PRO A 166 6.66 8.87 3.57
C PRO A 166 6.79 7.67 4.55
N GLY A 167 6.25 6.50 4.20
CA GLY A 167 6.33 5.26 4.99
C GLY A 167 7.13 4.12 4.33
N THR A 168 7.77 4.36 3.19
CA THR A 168 8.27 3.28 2.31
C THR A 168 9.55 3.66 1.56
N THR A 169 10.26 4.69 2.00
CA THR A 169 11.73 4.68 1.81
C THR A 169 12.29 3.45 2.55
N PRO A 170 13.15 2.63 1.92
CA PRO A 170 13.85 1.55 2.60
C PRO A 170 14.94 2.16 3.51
N SER A 171 14.54 2.76 4.63
CA SER A 171 15.46 3.21 5.67
C SER A 171 14.73 3.47 7.00
N ALA A 172 14.37 2.37 7.64
CA ALA A 172 14.74 2.10 9.03
C ALA A 172 14.59 0.59 9.14
N ALA A 173 15.62 -0.12 9.62
CA ALA A 173 15.46 -1.51 10.01
C ALA A 173 14.21 -1.58 10.90
N ALA A 174 13.13 -2.23 10.42
CA ALA A 174 12.02 -2.57 11.30
C ALA A 174 12.67 -3.31 12.47
N ALA A 175 12.52 -2.77 13.68
CA ALA A 175 13.20 -3.30 14.86
C ALA A 175 12.92 -4.80 14.92
N GLU A 176 13.99 -5.60 14.94
CA GLU A 176 13.87 -7.05 14.98
C GLU A 176 13.01 -7.45 16.18
N PHE A 177 11.79 -7.94 15.96
CA PHE A 177 10.90 -8.28 17.07
C PHE A 177 11.24 -9.67 17.60
N VAL A 178 11.50 -9.77 18.90
CA VAL A 178 11.75 -11.03 19.59
C VAL A 178 10.70 -11.19 20.68
N PHE A 179 9.93 -12.28 20.61
CA PHE A 179 9.03 -12.64 21.70
C PHE A 179 9.86 -13.09 22.90
N VAL A 180 9.58 -12.51 24.06
CA VAL A 180 10.02 -13.05 25.36
C VAL A 180 8.76 -13.50 26.10
N PRO A 181 8.71 -14.73 26.66
CA PRO A 181 7.54 -15.18 27.38
C PRO A 181 7.17 -14.22 28.51
N THR A 182 5.88 -13.95 28.69
CA THR A 182 5.41 -13.13 29.82
C THR A 182 5.40 -13.95 31.11
N GLU A 183 5.26 -13.30 32.29
CA GLU A 183 5.13 -14.03 33.56
C GLU A 183 3.92 -14.98 33.57
N LYS A 184 2.86 -14.64 32.82
CA LYS A 184 1.69 -15.49 32.63
C LYS A 184 2.04 -16.74 31.82
N GLU A 185 2.75 -16.57 30.71
CA GLU A 185 3.17 -17.66 29.83
C GLU A 185 4.20 -18.56 30.50
N LYS A 186 5.09 -17.99 31.31
CA LYS A 186 6.01 -18.72 32.18
C LYS A 186 5.26 -19.56 33.20
N SER A 187 4.29 -18.97 33.91
CA SER A 187 3.46 -19.68 34.90
C SER A 187 2.63 -20.78 34.25
N GLY A 188 2.09 -20.52 33.05
CA GLY A 188 1.32 -21.47 32.26
C GLY A 188 2.16 -22.46 31.44
N ARG A 189 3.49 -22.29 31.40
CA ARG A 189 4.43 -23.08 30.60
C ARG A 189 4.07 -23.16 29.11
N LEU A 190 3.43 -22.13 28.57
CA LEU A 190 2.87 -22.13 27.22
C LEU A 190 3.01 -20.76 26.56
N PHE A 191 3.60 -20.74 25.37
CA PHE A 191 3.53 -19.63 24.43
C PHE A 191 2.67 -20.05 23.23
N HIS A 192 1.71 -19.22 22.84
CA HIS A 192 0.76 -19.51 21.78
C HIS A 192 0.43 -18.25 20.98
N LEU A 193 0.88 -18.23 19.73
CA LEU A 193 0.71 -17.12 18.79
C LEU A 193 -0.06 -17.59 17.55
N ARG A 194 -1.02 -16.80 17.11
CA ARG A 194 -1.75 -16.98 15.85
C ARG A 194 -1.61 -15.73 14.98
N TYR A 195 -1.55 -15.91 13.67
CA TYR A 195 -1.64 -14.83 12.69
C TYR A 195 -2.80 -15.09 11.72
N ASN A 196 -3.50 -14.03 11.33
CA ASN A 196 -4.57 -14.08 10.34
C ASN A 196 -4.27 -13.11 9.19
N SER A 197 -4.07 -13.64 7.99
CA SER A 197 -3.73 -12.81 6.82
C SER A 197 -4.88 -11.91 6.35
N THR A 198 -6.14 -12.34 6.51
CA THR A 198 -7.34 -11.57 6.14
C THR A 198 -7.47 -10.31 6.98
N LYS A 199 -7.38 -10.43 8.31
CA LYS A 199 -7.45 -9.31 9.27
C LYS A 199 -6.15 -8.54 9.42
N ASP A 200 -5.05 -9.11 8.92
CA ASP A 200 -3.71 -8.55 9.04
C ASP A 200 -3.34 -8.31 10.52
N HIS A 201 -3.57 -9.31 11.39
CA HIS A 201 -3.24 -9.20 12.81
C HIS A 201 -2.65 -10.49 13.37
N TYR A 202 -1.95 -10.36 14.49
CA TYR A 202 -1.58 -11.46 15.35
C TYR A 202 -2.45 -11.46 16.61
N CYS A 203 -2.75 -12.65 17.12
CA CYS A 203 -3.34 -12.86 18.43
C CYS A 203 -2.38 -13.71 19.26
N ARG A 204 -1.83 -13.14 20.34
CA ARG A 204 -1.02 -13.86 21.32
C ARG A 204 -1.94 -14.47 22.37
N VAL A 205 -2.53 -15.62 22.02
CA VAL A 205 -3.55 -16.34 22.78
C VAL A 205 -3.11 -16.58 24.23
N SER A 206 -1.85 -16.94 24.44
CA SER A 206 -1.29 -17.22 25.77
C SER A 206 -1.13 -15.97 26.66
N ASN A 207 -1.26 -14.77 26.10
CA ASN A 207 -1.13 -13.49 26.80
C ASN A 207 -2.43 -12.66 26.72
N ASP A 208 -3.53 -13.23 27.23
CA ASP A 208 -4.85 -12.56 27.25
C ASP A 208 -5.41 -12.24 25.86
N SER A 209 -5.05 -13.06 24.88
CA SER A 209 -5.43 -12.85 23.48
C SER A 209 -5.05 -11.46 22.97
N GLU A 210 -3.88 -10.95 23.39
CA GLU A 210 -3.32 -9.68 22.94
C GLU A 210 -3.34 -9.59 21.41
N ASP A 211 -3.95 -8.51 20.90
CA ASP A 211 -4.12 -8.23 19.48
C ASP A 211 -3.01 -7.29 19.01
N ILE A 212 -2.32 -7.69 17.93
CA ILE A 212 -1.20 -6.94 17.36
C ILE A 212 -1.47 -6.74 15.87
N GLN A 213 -1.90 -5.54 15.51
CA GLN A 213 -2.26 -5.19 14.13
C GLN A 213 -1.02 -4.99 13.23
N GLY A 214 -0.99 -5.70 12.11
CA GLY A 214 0.00 -5.62 11.05
C GLY A 214 0.93 -6.82 11.01
N TRP A 215 1.01 -7.48 9.84
CA TRP A 215 1.83 -8.68 9.59
C TRP A 215 3.31 -8.49 9.93
N ASP A 216 3.84 -7.27 9.85
CA ASP A 216 5.25 -6.99 10.04
C ASP A 216 5.63 -6.55 11.45
N LYS A 217 4.66 -6.39 12.37
CA LYS A 217 4.92 -5.90 13.74
C LYS A 217 5.66 -6.87 14.63
N THR A 218 5.48 -8.18 14.41
CA THR A 218 6.06 -9.24 15.24
C THR A 218 7.13 -10.06 14.51
N VAL A 219 7.52 -9.60 13.32
CA VAL A 219 8.54 -10.26 12.50
C VAL A 219 9.91 -9.97 13.09
N TRP A 220 10.72 -11.02 13.24
CA TRP A 220 12.11 -10.89 13.65
C TRP A 220 12.96 -10.36 12.51
N ARG A 221 12.95 -11.05 11.36
CA ARG A 221 13.64 -10.59 10.15
C ARG A 221 12.77 -10.81 8.93
N LYS A 222 12.82 -9.85 8.00
CA LYS A 222 12.27 -10.01 6.65
C LYS A 222 13.22 -9.42 5.61
N GLU A 223 13.25 -10.04 4.45
CA GLU A 223 13.97 -9.59 3.28
C GLU A 223 13.08 -9.81 2.06
N SER A 224 12.81 -8.75 1.29
CA SER A 224 12.07 -8.83 0.03
C SER A 224 10.73 -9.56 0.14
N VAL A 225 9.95 -9.28 1.19
CA VAL A 225 8.60 -9.82 1.41
C VAL A 225 7.62 -8.68 1.65
N PHE A 226 6.42 -8.78 1.10
CA PHE A 226 5.32 -7.85 1.37
C PHE A 226 3.96 -8.57 1.36
N ARG A 227 2.95 -7.92 1.96
CA ARG A 227 1.55 -8.36 1.94
C ARG A 227 0.85 -7.84 0.69
N LYS A 228 0.30 -8.74 -0.12
CA LYS A 228 -0.48 -8.44 -1.32
C LYS A 228 -1.97 -8.67 -1.07
N LEU A 229 -2.78 -7.68 -1.46
CA LEU A 229 -4.23 -7.78 -1.56
C LEU A 229 -4.63 -7.69 -3.04
N GLU A 230 -5.31 -8.71 -3.54
CA GLU A 230 -5.88 -8.76 -4.90
C GLU A 230 -7.38 -8.46 -4.80
N SER A 231 -7.78 -7.23 -5.12
CA SER A 231 -9.19 -6.81 -5.02
C SER A 231 -10.09 -7.50 -6.05
N ASP A 232 -9.54 -7.78 -7.22
CA ASP A 232 -10.16 -8.49 -8.34
C ASP A 232 -10.44 -9.96 -8.02
N TRP A 233 -9.52 -10.63 -7.33
CA TRP A 233 -9.67 -12.04 -6.94
C TRP A 233 -10.18 -12.25 -5.52
N GLN A 234 -10.29 -11.17 -4.73
CA GLN A 234 -10.61 -11.22 -3.30
C GLN A 234 -9.64 -12.15 -2.54
N MET A 235 -8.34 -12.07 -2.86
CA MET A 235 -7.31 -12.90 -2.24
C MET A 235 -6.29 -12.05 -1.48
N VAL A 236 -5.74 -12.61 -0.41
CA VAL A 236 -4.65 -12.01 0.37
C VAL A 236 -3.56 -13.03 0.63
N TYR A 237 -2.30 -12.60 0.57
CA TYR A 237 -1.13 -13.44 0.86
C TYR A 237 0.11 -12.58 1.15
N LEU A 238 1.16 -13.20 1.70
CA LEU A 238 2.51 -12.64 1.65
C LEU A 238 3.25 -13.23 0.45
N ALA A 239 3.99 -12.40 -0.27
CA ALA A 239 4.77 -12.81 -1.43
C ALA A 239 6.12 -12.07 -1.46
N ARG A 240 6.98 -12.41 -2.41
CA ARG A 240 8.23 -11.68 -2.61
C ARG A 240 7.94 -10.28 -3.14
N THR A 241 8.76 -9.31 -2.79
CA THR A 241 8.73 -7.98 -3.45
C THR A 241 8.94 -8.17 -4.96
N GLU A 242 8.19 -7.42 -5.77
CA GLU A 242 8.31 -7.46 -7.24
C GLU A 242 9.77 -7.31 -7.69
N GLY A 243 10.19 -8.13 -8.65
CA GLY A 243 11.58 -8.14 -9.16
C GLY A 243 12.60 -8.88 -8.26
N SER A 244 12.23 -9.33 -7.06
CA SER A 244 13.13 -10.06 -6.17
C SER A 244 13.20 -11.55 -6.52
N SER A 245 14.42 -12.08 -6.65
CA SER A 245 14.67 -13.51 -6.91
C SER A 245 14.36 -14.42 -5.72
N SER A 246 14.48 -13.88 -4.50
CA SER A 246 14.23 -14.57 -3.24
C SER A 246 13.59 -13.64 -2.22
N GLY A 247 12.90 -14.22 -1.25
CA GLY A 247 12.33 -13.51 -0.11
C GLY A 247 12.42 -14.38 1.13
N LYS A 248 12.50 -13.75 2.29
CA LYS A 248 12.70 -14.42 3.57
C LYS A 248 11.90 -13.72 4.66
N ILE A 249 11.27 -14.48 5.56
CA ILE A 249 10.55 -13.94 6.72
C ILE A 249 10.69 -14.89 7.90
N SER A 250 10.84 -14.35 9.11
CA SER A 250 11.05 -15.15 10.31
C SER A 250 10.44 -14.52 11.56
N TRP A 251 10.13 -15.37 12.54
CA TRP A 251 9.64 -15.02 13.88
C TRP A 251 10.55 -15.67 14.92
N LYS A 252 10.94 -14.92 15.96
CA LYS A 252 11.86 -15.39 17.00
C LYS A 252 11.20 -15.35 18.39
N LEU A 253 11.40 -16.41 19.16
CA LEU A 253 11.08 -16.52 20.59
C LEU A 253 12.37 -16.78 21.37
N ASP A 254 12.58 -16.02 22.45
CA ASP A 254 13.68 -16.19 23.39
C ASP A 254 13.16 -16.36 24.83
N CYS A 255 13.33 -17.57 25.35
CA CYS A 255 12.95 -18.01 26.68
C CYS A 255 14.06 -17.82 27.72
N ALA A 256 15.29 -17.45 27.32
CA ALA A 256 16.41 -17.31 28.25
C ALA A 256 16.18 -16.25 29.33
N PRO A 257 15.61 -15.06 29.04
CA PRO A 257 15.37 -14.02 30.05
C PRO A 257 14.47 -14.47 31.19
N VAL A 258 13.54 -15.40 30.94
CA VAL A 258 12.61 -15.95 31.94
C VAL A 258 13.05 -17.27 32.56
N ARG A 259 14.27 -17.75 32.20
CA ARG A 259 14.85 -19.02 32.67
C ARG A 259 13.98 -20.24 32.32
N MET A 260 13.43 -20.25 31.11
CA MET A 260 12.68 -21.37 30.57
C MET A 260 13.43 -21.97 29.38
N LYS A 261 13.20 -23.25 29.11
CA LYS A 261 13.62 -23.97 27.91
C LYS A 261 12.41 -24.44 27.13
N ILE A 262 12.61 -24.64 25.85
CA ILE A 262 11.63 -25.24 24.94
C ILE A 262 11.52 -26.73 25.28
N LYS A 263 10.30 -27.22 25.48
CA LYS A 263 10.00 -28.63 25.68
C LYS A 263 9.47 -29.25 24.39
N THR A 264 8.44 -28.65 23.79
CA THR A 264 7.87 -29.08 22.51
C THR A 264 7.46 -27.87 21.68
N VAL A 265 7.45 -28.04 20.35
CA VAL A 265 7.00 -27.01 19.41
C VAL A 265 6.00 -27.63 18.45
N SER A 266 4.83 -27.01 18.36
CA SER A 266 3.85 -27.29 17.31
C SER A 266 3.72 -26.06 16.43
N VAL A 267 3.84 -26.24 15.11
CA VAL A 267 3.75 -25.16 14.13
C VAL A 267 2.83 -25.54 12.97
N ARG A 268 1.98 -24.60 12.57
CA ARG A 268 1.09 -24.69 11.42
C ARG A 268 1.36 -23.47 10.59
N ALA A 269 1.59 -23.68 9.30
CA ALA A 269 1.69 -22.60 8.33
C ALA A 269 1.00 -23.04 7.05
N CYS A 270 0.41 -22.09 6.34
CA CYS A 270 -0.14 -22.32 5.01
C CYS A 270 0.74 -21.63 3.95
N SER A 271 1.02 -22.33 2.86
CA SER A 271 1.68 -21.76 1.69
C SER A 271 1.12 -22.37 0.40
N GLN A 272 1.15 -21.59 -0.67
CA GLN A 272 0.79 -22.06 -2.00
C GLN A 272 1.85 -21.61 -2.99
N THR A 273 2.23 -22.53 -3.88
CA THR A 273 3.16 -22.25 -4.97
C THR A 273 2.50 -22.43 -6.33
N PHE A 274 3.02 -21.72 -7.31
CA PHE A 274 2.59 -21.77 -8.70
C PHE A 274 3.82 -21.92 -9.60
N HIS A 275 3.69 -22.58 -10.76
CA HIS A 275 4.80 -22.83 -11.67
C HIS A 275 6.01 -23.45 -10.94
N SER A 276 7.22 -22.91 -11.15
CA SER A 276 8.46 -23.29 -10.45
C SER A 276 8.68 -22.59 -9.11
N GLY A 277 7.65 -21.94 -8.55
CA GLY A 277 7.72 -21.29 -7.23
C GLY A 277 7.98 -22.31 -6.12
N THR A 278 8.81 -21.94 -5.16
CA THR A 278 9.13 -22.75 -3.98
C THR A 278 8.93 -21.95 -2.70
N VAL A 279 8.48 -22.64 -1.66
CA VAL A 279 8.46 -22.16 -0.28
C VAL A 279 9.11 -23.24 0.58
N ARG A 280 10.09 -22.86 1.38
CA ARG A 280 10.71 -23.75 2.39
C ARG A 280 10.44 -23.21 3.76
N TRP A 281 9.81 -24.03 4.60
CA TRP A 281 9.56 -23.72 5.99
C TRP A 281 10.59 -24.43 6.85
N GLY A 282 11.27 -23.65 7.69
CA GLY A 282 12.29 -24.12 8.60
C GLY A 282 11.98 -23.66 10.01
N LEU A 283 12.41 -24.48 10.96
CA LEU A 283 12.40 -24.14 12.36
C LEU A 283 13.76 -24.44 12.96
N GLN A 284 14.36 -23.42 13.57
CA GLN A 284 15.66 -23.52 14.23
C GLN A 284 15.49 -23.40 15.75
N SER A 285 16.11 -24.32 16.49
CA SER A 285 16.20 -24.30 17.96
C SER A 285 17.62 -24.66 18.36
N GLY A 286 18.40 -23.69 18.82
CA GLY A 286 19.84 -23.86 19.07
C GLY A 286 20.61 -24.20 17.79
N GLN A 287 21.25 -25.37 17.75
CA GLN A 287 21.98 -25.88 16.58
C GLN A 287 21.13 -26.79 15.67
N ASN A 288 19.91 -27.14 16.10
CA ASN A 288 19.04 -28.03 15.35
C ASN A 288 18.14 -27.22 14.42
N THR A 289 18.06 -27.64 13.16
CA THR A 289 17.12 -27.11 12.18
C THR A 289 16.26 -28.24 11.64
N THR A 290 14.95 -28.05 11.67
CA THR A 290 13.97 -29.02 11.18
C THR A 290 13.06 -28.32 10.16
N GLU A 291 12.92 -28.91 8.97
CA GLU A 291 11.96 -28.45 7.97
C GLU A 291 10.56 -29.02 8.25
N PHE A 292 9.52 -28.27 7.88
CA PHE A 292 8.13 -28.71 7.99
C PHE A 292 7.30 -28.29 6.79
N SER A 293 6.13 -28.90 6.61
CA SER A 293 5.24 -28.59 5.49
C SER A 293 4.38 -27.36 5.78
N GLY A 294 4.27 -26.46 4.80
CA GLY A 294 3.32 -25.35 4.83
C GLY A 294 1.95 -25.74 4.27
N ASP A 295 1.43 -26.90 4.66
CA ASP A 295 0.20 -27.54 4.14
C ASP A 295 -1.08 -27.12 4.87
N GLY A 296 -0.96 -26.31 5.93
CA GLY A 296 -2.07 -25.89 6.78
C GLY A 296 -2.39 -26.85 7.94
N GLU A 297 -1.66 -27.96 8.06
CA GLU A 297 -1.81 -28.89 9.19
C GLU A 297 -0.91 -28.50 10.38
N MET A 298 -1.26 -29.03 11.55
CA MET A 298 -0.51 -28.78 12.78
C MET A 298 0.63 -29.81 12.91
N HIS A 299 1.87 -29.36 12.81
CA HIS A 299 3.05 -30.25 12.88
C HIS A 299 3.72 -30.16 14.25
N LEU A 300 3.77 -31.28 14.98
CA LEU A 300 4.58 -31.42 16.19
C LEU A 300 6.01 -31.79 15.78
N LEU A 301 6.97 -30.95 16.13
CA LEU A 301 8.36 -31.12 15.69
C LEU A 301 9.23 -31.70 16.82
N PRO A 302 9.68 -32.97 16.71
CA PRO A 302 10.54 -33.60 17.70
C PRO A 302 11.99 -33.07 17.59
N GLY A 303 12.75 -33.16 18.68
CA GLY A 303 14.20 -32.87 18.67
C GLY A 303 14.59 -31.40 18.85
N LEU A 304 13.65 -30.54 19.26
CA LEU A 304 13.87 -29.11 19.49
C LEU A 304 13.89 -28.73 20.98
N SER A 305 13.90 -29.74 21.86
CA SER A 305 13.86 -29.55 23.31
C SER A 305 15.21 -29.10 23.88
N GLY A 306 15.17 -28.39 25.00
CA GLY A 306 16.35 -27.99 25.78
C GLY A 306 17.01 -26.66 25.37
N SER A 307 16.68 -26.10 24.21
CA SER A 307 17.10 -24.75 23.80
C SER A 307 16.24 -23.68 24.47
N SER A 308 16.79 -22.48 24.65
CA SER A 308 16.03 -21.30 25.06
C SER A 308 15.56 -20.44 23.89
N GLU A 309 16.05 -20.68 22.67
CA GLU A 309 15.69 -19.88 21.49
C GLU A 309 15.00 -20.73 20.42
N LEU A 310 14.01 -20.13 19.77
CA LEU A 310 13.27 -20.68 18.64
C LEU A 310 13.17 -19.64 17.51
N VAL A 311 13.45 -20.04 16.29
CA VAL A 311 13.18 -19.25 15.08
C VAL A 311 12.32 -20.07 14.13
N VAL A 312 11.17 -19.53 13.74
CA VAL A 312 10.33 -20.06 12.65
C VAL A 312 10.57 -19.20 11.43
N GLU A 313 10.82 -19.83 10.27
CA GLU A 313 11.29 -19.14 9.07
C GLU A 313 10.65 -19.69 7.80
N ALA A 314 10.37 -18.81 6.85
CA ALA A 314 9.99 -19.17 5.49
C ALA A 314 10.93 -18.50 4.47
N GLU A 315 11.44 -19.30 3.55
CA GLU A 315 12.17 -18.85 2.36
C GLU A 315 11.30 -19.04 1.12
N LEU A 316 11.20 -18.00 0.30
CA LEU A 316 10.45 -17.97 -0.95
C LEU A 316 11.42 -17.81 -2.11
N ALA A 317 11.32 -18.65 -3.14
CA ALA A 317 12.17 -18.56 -4.34
C ALA A 317 11.47 -19.12 -5.58
N GLY A 318 12.15 -19.13 -6.74
CA GLY A 318 11.63 -19.71 -7.98
C GLY A 318 10.51 -18.90 -8.63
N GLY A 319 9.80 -19.48 -9.59
CA GLY A 319 8.79 -18.79 -10.40
C GLY A 319 9.34 -18.35 -11.76
N GLU A 320 8.45 -17.83 -12.61
CA GLU A 320 8.72 -17.62 -14.04
C GLU A 320 8.22 -16.25 -14.48
N GLY A 321 9.02 -15.57 -15.32
CA GLY A 321 8.68 -14.26 -15.90
C GLY A 321 8.59 -13.12 -14.89
N GLU A 322 8.00 -12.02 -15.35
CA GLU A 322 7.82 -10.76 -14.58
C GLU A 322 6.95 -10.94 -13.33
N SER A 323 6.06 -11.95 -13.33
CA SER A 323 5.17 -12.28 -12.20
C SER A 323 5.75 -13.32 -11.26
N SER A 324 7.03 -13.70 -11.40
CA SER A 324 7.66 -14.73 -10.57
C SER A 324 7.56 -14.45 -9.07
N TRP A 325 7.54 -13.17 -8.67
CA TRP A 325 7.45 -12.73 -7.27
C TRP A 325 6.22 -13.25 -6.52
N GLN A 326 5.09 -13.45 -7.22
CA GLN A 326 3.84 -13.97 -6.66
C GLN A 326 3.67 -15.48 -6.84
N HIS A 327 4.66 -16.20 -7.37
CA HIS A 327 4.55 -17.65 -7.56
C HIS A 327 4.86 -18.46 -6.29
N SER A 328 5.34 -17.79 -5.24
CA SER A 328 5.49 -18.35 -3.90
C SER A 328 4.71 -17.47 -2.94
N GLN A 329 3.67 -18.02 -2.32
CA GLN A 329 2.74 -17.26 -1.50
C GLN A 329 2.62 -17.91 -0.13
N LEU A 330 2.82 -17.14 0.93
CA LEU A 330 2.48 -17.55 2.29
C LEU A 330 1.07 -17.08 2.62
N PHE A 331 0.34 -17.89 3.38
CA PHE A 331 -0.92 -17.48 4.00
C PHE A 331 -1.99 -17.07 2.99
N ARG A 332 -1.95 -17.63 1.78
CA ARG A 332 -2.92 -17.34 0.73
C ARG A 332 -4.31 -17.76 1.17
N ARG A 333 -5.22 -16.79 1.18
CA ARG A 333 -6.61 -16.98 1.61
C ARG A 333 -7.57 -16.07 0.85
N SER A 334 -8.77 -16.57 0.63
CA SER A 334 -9.90 -15.78 0.13
C SER A 334 -10.48 -14.91 1.24
N LEU A 335 -10.86 -13.68 0.92
CA LEU A 335 -11.54 -12.77 1.85
C LEU A 335 -12.94 -13.27 2.25
N ASN A 336 -13.50 -14.22 1.50
CA ASN A 336 -14.83 -14.80 1.72
C ASN A 336 -14.80 -16.12 2.53
N GLU A 337 -13.61 -16.66 2.82
CA GLU A 337 -13.47 -17.90 3.59
C GLU A 337 -13.65 -17.67 5.10
N PRO A 338 -14.11 -18.68 5.84
CA PRO A 338 -14.25 -18.59 7.28
C PRO A 338 -12.91 -18.32 7.99
N GLU A 339 -13.00 -17.70 9.16
CA GLU A 339 -11.84 -17.29 9.93
C GLU A 339 -11.07 -18.50 10.49
N GLU A 340 -9.86 -18.69 9.96
CA GLU A 340 -8.88 -19.60 10.53
C GLU A 340 -7.51 -18.90 10.65
N SER A 341 -6.63 -19.43 11.49
CA SER A 341 -5.25 -18.94 11.62
C SER A 341 -4.42 -19.38 10.41
N SER A 342 -3.72 -18.44 9.77
CA SER A 342 -2.82 -18.70 8.65
C SER A 342 -1.43 -19.19 9.11
N LEU A 343 -1.01 -18.76 10.30
CA LEU A 343 0.15 -19.26 11.03
C LEU A 343 -0.27 -19.45 12.48
N GLU A 344 0.17 -20.55 13.08
CA GLU A 344 -0.01 -20.85 14.50
C GLU A 344 1.28 -21.46 15.05
N ILE A 345 1.84 -20.83 16.08
CA ILE A 345 3.06 -21.26 16.77
C ILE A 345 2.67 -21.53 18.22
N LEU A 346 2.86 -22.78 18.65
CA LEU A 346 2.60 -23.22 20.02
C LEU A 346 3.87 -23.86 20.58
N VAL A 347 4.34 -23.34 21.70
CA VAL A 347 5.58 -23.78 22.36
C VAL A 347 5.26 -24.11 23.81
N GLU A 348 5.39 -25.39 24.16
CA GLU A 348 5.43 -25.78 25.57
C GLU A 348 6.83 -25.53 26.12
N MET A 349 6.88 -25.01 27.33
CA MET A 349 8.12 -24.66 28.00
C MET A 349 8.32 -25.50 29.26
N GLU A 350 9.56 -25.61 29.69
CA GLU A 350 9.96 -26.22 30.96
C GLU A 350 11.03 -25.38 31.66
N ASP A 351 11.27 -25.63 32.94
CA ASP A 351 12.29 -24.90 33.69
C ASP A 351 13.68 -25.19 33.11
N ALA A 352 14.53 -24.16 33.04
CA ALA A 352 15.87 -24.25 32.45
C ALA A 352 16.87 -25.09 33.27
#